data_AF-A0A645BG33-F1
#
_entry.id   AF-A0A645BG33-F1
#
_cell.length_a   1.000
_cell.length_b   1.000
_cell.length_c   1.000
_cell.angle_alpha   90.00
_cell.angle_beta   90.00
_cell.angle_gamma   90.00
#
_symmetry.space_group_name_H-M   'P 1'
#
loop_
_entity.id
_entity.type
_entity.pdbx_description
1 polymer ?
#
loop_
_entity_poly.entity_id
_entity_poly.type
_entity_poly.pdbx_seq_one_letter_code
_entity_poly.pdbx_strand_id
1 'polypeptide(L)'
;MDDCELGDFSCIWGTNPNTDMAMPSLVRDKGKEDMIFERLDEWIWRLRHDKPPTMADVDPKLALDSLARIYGASQTGLPTIEFSSKYEKPLRKIAALQVKNADLAATIKKNEKEIEAHSVRIAELMKAHEHGILATTKDKLLVDFVTKTTRRVSSEYLKKEHPSIYQDALKPSESRKVKVSIQPV
;
A
#
# COMPACT_ATOMS: atom_id res chain seq x y z
N MET A 1 -39.89 21.29 13.33
CA MET A 1 -39.77 20.15 12.40
C MET A 1 -39.69 18.94 13.28
N ASP A 2 -40.74 18.11 13.26
CA ASP A 2 -40.80 16.93 14.12
C ASP A 2 -39.66 15.97 13.78
N ASP A 3 -39.01 15.44 14.82
CA ASP A 3 -37.89 14.50 14.72
C ASP A 3 -38.40 13.18 14.14
N CYS A 4 -38.42 13.07 12.81
CA CYS A 4 -38.94 11.89 12.13
C CYS A 4 -37.97 10.71 12.35
N GLU A 5 -38.43 9.69 13.07
CA GLU A 5 -37.64 8.47 13.36
C GLU A 5 -37.43 7.59 12.12
N LEU A 6 -38.32 7.72 11.14
CA LEU A 6 -38.28 7.02 9.86
C LEU A 6 -38.20 8.03 8.71
N GLY A 7 -36.99 8.30 8.22
CA GLY A 7 -36.78 8.95 6.94
C GLY A 7 -36.71 7.89 5.84
N ASP A 8 -37.85 7.37 5.40
CA ASP A 8 -37.87 6.31 4.39
C ASP A 8 -37.65 6.92 3.00
N PHE A 9 -36.39 7.04 2.60
CA PHE A 9 -36.01 7.44 1.24
C PHE A 9 -36.27 6.27 0.28
N SER A 10 -37.52 6.15 -0.17
CA SER A 10 -37.90 5.13 -1.14
C SER A 10 -37.55 5.57 -2.56
N CYS A 11 -36.33 5.23 -2.99
CA CYS A 11 -36.02 5.22 -4.42
C CYS A 11 -36.62 3.94 -5.02
N ILE A 12 -37.85 4.02 -5.54
CA ILE A 12 -38.48 2.91 -6.24
C ILE A 12 -37.95 2.88 -7.67
N TRP A 13 -37.42 1.74 -8.09
CA TRP A 13 -37.08 1.52 -9.49
C TRP A 13 -37.46 0.09 -9.91
N GLY A 14 -37.86 -0.04 -11.18
CA GLY A 14 -38.43 -1.28 -11.72
C GLY A 14 -39.71 -1.02 -12.52
N THR A 15 -39.94 -1.81 -13.57
CA THR A 15 -41.14 -1.67 -14.42
C THR A 15 -42.18 -2.77 -14.17
N ASN A 16 -41.78 -3.90 -13.55
CA ASN A 16 -42.66 -5.03 -13.27
C ASN A 16 -42.69 -5.36 -11.77
N PRO A 17 -43.84 -5.20 -11.08
CA PRO A 17 -44.00 -5.45 -9.65
C PRO A 17 -43.59 -6.84 -9.18
N ASN A 18 -43.73 -7.86 -10.04
CA ASN A 18 -43.56 -9.26 -9.65
C ASN A 18 -42.13 -9.78 -9.85
N THR A 19 -41.28 -9.05 -10.57
CA THR A 19 -39.95 -9.56 -10.96
C THR A 19 -38.80 -8.56 -10.83
N ASP A 20 -39.07 -7.26 -10.89
CA ASP A 20 -38.00 -6.25 -11.02
C ASP A 20 -38.24 -4.99 -10.18
N MET A 21 -39.15 -5.04 -9.19
CA MET A 21 -39.39 -3.90 -8.31
C MET A 21 -38.43 -3.93 -7.12
N ALA A 22 -37.51 -2.97 -7.07
CA ALA A 22 -36.63 -2.74 -5.94
C ALA A 22 -37.07 -1.48 -5.17
N MET A 23 -37.34 -1.64 -3.88
CA MET A 23 -37.62 -0.54 -2.94
C MET A 23 -36.66 -0.65 -1.76
N PRO A 24 -35.42 -0.13 -1.89
CA PRO A 24 -34.49 -0.06 -0.78
C PRO A 24 -35.03 0.94 0.25
N SER A 25 -35.13 0.53 1.51
CA SER A 25 -35.39 1.42 2.64
C SER A 25 -34.07 1.81 3.30
N LEU A 26 -33.98 3.08 3.74
CA LEU A 26 -32.85 3.60 4.50
C LEU A 26 -33.35 3.97 5.90
N VAL A 27 -32.95 3.20 6.90
CA VAL A 27 -33.31 3.50 8.30
C VAL A 27 -32.30 4.50 8.87
N ARG A 28 -32.81 5.57 9.46
CA ARG A 28 -32.00 6.60 10.13
C ARG A 28 -31.28 6.01 11.34
N ASP A 29 -29.95 6.10 11.37
CA ASP A 29 -29.13 5.67 12.49
C ASP A 29 -28.75 6.89 13.35
N LYS A 30 -29.60 7.22 14.32
CA LYS A 30 -29.40 8.38 15.21
C LYS A 30 -28.04 8.34 15.91
N GLY A 31 -27.56 7.15 16.29
CA GLY A 31 -26.25 6.99 16.94
C GLY A 31 -25.09 7.40 16.03
N LYS A 32 -25.11 6.98 14.77
CA LYS A 32 -24.08 7.42 13.79
C LYS A 32 -24.20 8.90 13.45
N GLU A 33 -25.42 9.43 13.35
CA GLU A 33 -25.62 10.85 13.09
C GLU A 33 -25.08 11.73 14.22
N ASP A 34 -25.37 11.40 15.48
CA ASP A 34 -24.85 12.13 16.63
C ASP A 34 -23.31 12.12 16.64
N MET A 35 -22.69 10.97 16.36
CA MET A 35 -21.24 10.85 16.22
C MET A 35 -20.67 11.72 15.08
N ILE A 36 -21.40 11.83 13.96
CA ILE A 36 -21.01 12.67 12.82
C ILE A 36 -21.11 14.15 13.20
N PHE A 37 -22.22 14.56 13.82
CA PHE A 37 -22.45 15.96 14.20
C PHE A 37 -21.48 16.42 15.30
N GLU A 38 -21.23 15.59 16.32
CA GLU A 38 -20.23 15.90 17.36
C GLU A 38 -18.84 16.12 16.75
N ARG A 39 -18.43 15.25 15.81
CA ARG A 39 -17.13 15.38 15.14
C ARG A 39 -17.07 16.57 14.19
N LEU A 40 -18.20 16.94 13.58
CA LEU A 40 -18.33 18.11 12.73
C LEU A 40 -18.23 19.40 13.54
N ASP A 41 -18.89 19.46 14.69
CA ASP A 41 -18.79 20.58 15.62
C ASP A 41 -17.37 20.74 16.16
N GLU A 42 -16.73 19.62 16.54
CA GLU A 42 -15.32 19.61 16.95
C GLU A 42 -14.42 20.15 15.83
N TRP A 43 -14.67 19.74 14.58
CA TRP A 43 -13.92 20.21 13.42
C TRP A 43 -14.10 21.71 13.18
N ILE A 44 -15.33 22.22 13.22
CA ILE A 44 -15.62 23.67 13.10
C ILE A 44 -14.94 24.44 14.24
N TRP A 45 -15.01 23.94 15.46
CA TRP A 45 -14.35 24.57 16.61
C TRP A 45 -12.83 24.63 16.40
N ARG A 46 -12.21 23.54 15.94
CA ARG A 46 -10.77 23.47 15.65
C ARG A 46 -10.36 24.48 14.57
N LEU A 47 -11.16 24.65 13.52
CA LEU A 47 -10.95 25.66 12.48
C LEU A 47 -11.00 27.09 13.04
N ARG A 48 -11.97 27.38 13.93
CA ARG A 48 -12.10 28.72 14.54
C ARG A 48 -10.98 29.07 15.51
N HIS A 49 -10.28 28.08 16.05
CA HIS A 49 -9.22 28.25 17.07
C HIS A 49 -7.82 27.96 16.53
N ASP A 50 -7.65 27.84 15.20
CA ASP A 50 -6.38 27.53 14.54
C ASP A 50 -5.64 26.31 15.14
N LYS A 51 -6.40 25.30 15.56
CA LYS A 51 -5.85 24.05 16.08
C LYS A 51 -5.90 22.98 15.00
N PRO A 52 -4.82 22.78 14.22
CA PRO A 52 -4.81 21.77 13.18
C PRO A 52 -5.01 20.37 13.81
N PRO A 53 -5.72 19.46 13.12
CA PRO A 53 -5.87 18.09 13.59
C PRO A 53 -4.50 17.39 13.68
N THR A 54 -4.33 16.59 14.71
CA THR A 54 -3.11 15.79 14.89
C THR A 54 -3.06 14.68 13.84
N MET A 55 -1.90 14.49 13.20
CA MET A 55 -1.66 13.41 12.22
C MET A 55 -1.28 12.06 12.89
N ALA A 56 -1.46 11.92 14.21
CA ALA A 56 -0.95 10.77 14.98
C ALA A 56 -1.70 9.46 14.70
N ASP A 57 -3.02 9.54 14.42
CA ASP A 57 -3.89 8.38 14.21
C ASP A 57 -4.07 8.01 12.73
N VAL A 58 -3.37 8.70 11.83
CA VAL A 58 -3.46 8.47 10.39
C VAL A 58 -2.43 7.42 9.97
N ASP A 59 -2.82 6.49 9.09
CA ASP A 59 -1.88 5.54 8.48
C ASP A 59 -0.71 6.32 7.83
N PRO A 60 0.55 6.04 8.22
CA PRO A 60 1.72 6.72 7.68
C PRO A 60 1.80 6.72 6.15
N LYS A 61 1.32 5.65 5.50
CA LYS A 61 1.32 5.57 4.04
C LYS A 61 0.35 6.58 3.42
N LEU A 62 -0.88 6.63 3.96
CA LEU A 62 -1.89 7.59 3.52
C LEU A 62 -1.46 9.04 3.80
N ALA A 63 -0.81 9.27 4.94
CA ALA A 63 -0.26 10.57 5.30
C ALA A 63 0.81 11.03 4.28
N LEU A 64 1.76 10.16 3.92
CA LEU A 64 2.78 10.48 2.92
C LEU A 64 2.19 10.72 1.52
N ASP A 65 1.19 9.94 1.12
CA ASP A 65 0.50 10.11 -0.18
C ASP A 65 -0.27 11.44 -0.22
N SER A 66 -0.91 11.81 0.89
CA SER A 66 -1.61 13.10 1.03
C SER A 66 -0.63 14.27 0.99
N LEU A 67 0.50 14.16 1.69
CA LEU A 67 1.57 15.17 1.66
C LEU A 67 2.20 15.29 0.26
N ALA A 68 2.35 14.18 -0.46
CA ALA A 68 2.79 14.20 -1.85
C ALA A 68 1.80 14.93 -2.76
N ARG A 69 0.49 14.73 -2.55
CA ARG A 69 -0.55 15.45 -3.30
C ARG A 69 -0.59 16.95 -3.02
N ILE A 70 -0.37 17.37 -1.77
CA ILE A 70 -0.41 18.79 -1.37
C ILE A 70 0.84 19.54 -1.82
N TYR A 71 2.03 19.00 -1.52
CA TYR A 71 3.30 19.70 -1.74
C TYR A 71 3.96 19.38 -3.08
N GLY A 72 3.42 18.42 -3.84
CA GLY A 72 3.99 17.98 -5.11
C GLY A 72 5.33 17.25 -4.99
N ALA A 73 6.01 17.13 -6.12
CA ALA A 73 7.34 16.51 -6.23
C ALA A 73 8.42 17.36 -5.53
N SER A 74 9.50 16.70 -5.09
CA SER A 74 10.66 17.40 -4.51
C SER A 74 11.39 18.24 -5.56
N GLN A 75 11.70 19.49 -5.24
CA GLN A 75 12.47 20.38 -6.13
C GLN A 75 13.98 20.21 -5.89
N THR A 76 14.73 19.97 -6.96
CA THR A 76 16.20 19.90 -6.93
C THR A 76 16.80 21.30 -6.85
N GLY A 77 17.72 21.55 -5.90
CA GLY A 77 18.44 22.82 -5.76
C GLY A 77 17.88 23.81 -4.73
N LEU A 78 16.85 23.43 -3.97
CA LEU A 78 16.43 24.18 -2.79
C LEU A 78 17.49 24.14 -1.68
N PRO A 79 17.58 25.19 -0.84
CA PRO A 79 18.53 25.23 0.27
C PRO A 79 18.24 24.11 1.28
N THR A 80 19.31 23.58 1.87
CA THR A 80 19.23 22.58 2.94
C THR A 80 18.51 23.17 4.14
N ILE A 81 17.47 22.48 4.60
CA ILE A 81 16.77 22.84 5.83
C ILE A 81 17.49 22.25 7.05
N GLU A 82 17.58 23.03 8.12
CA GLU A 82 18.07 22.54 9.40
C GLU A 82 16.90 21.96 10.22
N PHE A 83 17.07 20.73 10.70
CA PHE A 83 16.09 20.12 11.57
C PHE A 83 16.28 20.57 13.02
N SER A 84 15.18 20.84 13.72
CA SER A 84 15.19 21.02 15.17
C SER A 84 15.63 19.73 15.89
N SER A 85 16.31 19.87 17.02
CA SER A 85 16.74 18.76 17.90
C SER A 85 15.59 17.83 18.32
N LYS A 86 14.33 18.29 18.28
CA LYS A 86 13.13 17.48 18.54
C LYS A 86 13.03 16.25 17.64
N TYR A 87 13.58 16.30 16.42
CA TYR A 87 13.52 15.20 15.45
C TYR A 87 14.69 14.23 15.52
N GLU A 88 15.69 14.48 16.38
CA GLU A 88 16.89 13.65 16.47
C GLU A 88 16.56 12.19 16.80
N LYS A 89 15.77 11.94 17.85
CA LYS A 89 15.40 10.59 18.29
C LYS A 89 14.64 9.82 17.19
N PRO A 90 13.60 10.39 16.54
CA PRO A 90 12.98 9.77 15.37
C PRO A 90 13.96 9.48 14.22
N LEU A 91 14.82 10.43 13.85
CA LEU A 91 15.76 10.26 12.73
C LEU A 91 16.80 9.15 13.01
N ARG A 92 17.35 9.10 14.22
CA ARG A 92 18.25 8.01 14.65
C ARG A 92 17.56 6.65 14.60
N LYS A 93 16.29 6.56 15.02
CA LYS A 93 15.50 5.33 14.94
C LYS A 93 15.29 4.88 13.48
N ILE A 94 14.98 5.82 12.58
CA ILE A 94 14.85 5.53 11.14
C ILE A 94 16.17 5.01 10.57
N ALA A 95 17.29 5.65 10.87
CA ALA A 95 18.61 5.20 10.42
C ALA A 95 18.93 3.78 10.91
N ALA A 96 18.67 3.47 12.19
CA ALA A 96 18.88 2.13 12.74
C ALA A 96 18.00 1.07 12.06
N LEU A 97 16.74 1.40 11.73
CA LEU A 97 15.86 0.50 10.98
C LEU A 97 16.32 0.30 9.53
N GLN A 98 16.87 1.34 8.90
CA GLN A 98 17.43 1.24 7.55
C GLN A 98 18.62 0.29 7.49
N VAL A 99 19.50 0.34 8.50
CA VAL A 99 20.63 -0.61 8.63
C VAL A 99 20.10 -2.04 8.79
N LYS A 100 19.18 -2.28 9.73
CA LYS A 100 18.57 -3.61 9.94
C LYS A 100 17.91 -4.15 8.67
N ASN A 101 17.19 -3.32 7.92
CA ASN A 101 16.57 -3.73 6.67
C ASN A 101 17.60 -4.09 5.60
N ALA A 102 18.73 -3.40 5.54
CA ALA A 102 19.82 -3.73 4.63
C ALA A 102 20.47 -5.08 4.99
N ASP A 103 20.71 -5.32 6.28
CA ASP A 103 21.26 -6.59 6.78
C ASP A 103 20.30 -7.75 6.49
N LEU A 104 19.01 -7.58 6.77
CA LEU A 104 17.98 -8.58 6.47
C LEU A 104 17.85 -8.83 4.97
N ALA A 105 17.94 -7.79 4.14
CA ALA A 105 17.94 -7.98 2.68
C ALA A 105 19.18 -8.77 2.21
N ALA A 106 20.33 -8.59 2.86
CA ALA A 106 21.52 -9.37 2.57
C ALA A 106 21.38 -10.83 3.02
N THR A 107 20.77 -11.11 4.17
CA THR A 107 20.50 -12.49 4.61
C THR A 107 19.45 -13.17 3.74
N ILE A 108 18.38 -12.47 3.32
CA ILE A 108 17.40 -12.96 2.35
C ILE A 108 18.10 -13.39 1.07
N LYS A 109 18.97 -12.54 0.50
CA LYS A 109 19.72 -12.89 -0.72
C LYS A 109 20.65 -14.09 -0.53
N LYS A 110 21.21 -14.30 0.66
CA LYS A 110 22.03 -15.50 0.96
C LYS A 110 21.15 -16.74 1.01
N ASN A 111 20.04 -16.67 1.73
CA ASN A 111 19.07 -17.77 1.84
C ASN A 111 18.49 -18.13 0.47
N GLU A 112 18.15 -17.15 -0.37
CA GLU A 112 17.69 -17.37 -1.75
C GLU A 112 18.73 -18.15 -2.57
N LYS A 113 20.01 -17.81 -2.46
CA LYS A 113 21.09 -18.55 -3.14
C LYS A 113 21.23 -19.98 -2.63
N GLU A 114 21.11 -20.19 -1.32
CA GLU A 114 21.15 -21.53 -0.73
C GLU A 114 19.93 -22.37 -1.17
N ILE A 115 18.74 -21.76 -1.22
CA ILE A 115 17.52 -22.39 -1.75
C ILE A 115 17.72 -22.76 -3.22
N GLU A 116 18.23 -21.85 -4.05
CA GLU A 116 18.51 -22.12 -5.47
C GLU A 116 19.48 -23.30 -5.61
N ALA A 117 20.59 -23.30 -4.86
CA ALA A 117 21.57 -24.39 -4.88
C ALA A 117 20.95 -25.74 -4.51
N HIS A 118 20.08 -25.80 -3.50
CA HIS A 118 19.36 -27.01 -3.13
C HIS A 118 18.27 -27.38 -4.13
N SER A 119 17.62 -26.39 -4.76
CA SER A 119 16.54 -26.59 -5.72
C SER A 119 17.01 -27.24 -7.01
N VAL A 120 18.26 -27.03 -7.45
CA VAL A 120 18.80 -27.65 -8.69
C VAL A 120 18.71 -29.17 -8.62
N ARG A 121 19.17 -29.77 -7.52
CA ARG A 121 19.15 -31.23 -7.34
C ARG A 121 17.73 -31.79 -7.27
N ILE A 122 16.81 -31.03 -6.69
CA ILE A 122 15.39 -31.40 -6.62
C ILE A 122 14.75 -31.29 -8.01
N ALA A 123 15.02 -30.22 -8.75
CA ALA A 123 14.52 -30.01 -10.10
C ALA A 123 15.01 -31.10 -11.08
N GLU A 124 16.27 -31.54 -10.96
CA GLU A 124 16.79 -32.68 -11.73
C GLU A 124 16.03 -33.98 -11.47
N LEU A 125 15.58 -34.20 -10.24
CA LEU A 125 14.79 -35.37 -9.85
C LEU A 125 13.35 -35.25 -10.32
N MET A 126 12.77 -34.05 -10.20
CA MET A 126 11.40 -33.74 -10.62
C MET A 126 11.25 -33.79 -12.14
N LYS A 127 12.24 -33.33 -12.92
CA LYS A 127 12.22 -33.26 -14.39
C LYS A 127 10.94 -32.59 -14.93
N ALA A 128 9.97 -33.40 -15.36
CA ALA A 128 8.68 -32.97 -15.90
C ALA A 128 7.53 -33.10 -14.89
N HIS A 129 7.78 -33.69 -13.72
CA HIS A 129 6.80 -33.85 -12.66
C HIS A 129 6.63 -32.54 -11.91
N GLU A 130 5.39 -32.09 -11.80
CA GLU A 130 5.07 -30.82 -11.15
C GLU A 130 4.92 -30.94 -9.64
N HIS A 131 4.64 -32.14 -9.12
CA HIS A 131 4.40 -32.38 -7.70
C HIS A 131 5.21 -33.56 -7.18
N GLY A 132 5.84 -33.37 -6.02
CA GLY A 132 6.61 -34.38 -5.29
C GLY A 132 6.15 -34.44 -3.84
N ILE A 133 6.19 -35.63 -3.24
CA ILE A 133 5.83 -35.84 -1.84
C ILE A 133 6.96 -36.62 -1.16
N LEU A 134 7.48 -36.07 -0.08
CA LEU A 134 8.40 -36.77 0.82
C LEU A 134 7.76 -36.91 2.19
N ALA A 135 7.30 -38.12 2.52
CA ALA A 135 6.83 -38.45 3.86
C ALA A 135 8.03 -38.88 4.73
N THR A 136 8.34 -38.09 5.76
CA THR A 136 9.33 -38.41 6.79
C THR A 136 8.62 -38.88 8.06
N THR A 137 9.35 -39.49 8.99
CA THR A 137 8.84 -39.93 10.30
C THR A 137 8.26 -38.81 11.17
N LYS A 138 8.55 -37.54 10.86
CA LYS A 138 8.04 -36.37 11.58
C LYS A 138 7.07 -35.54 10.75
N ASP A 139 7.38 -35.30 9.48
CA ASP A 139 6.64 -34.37 8.63
C ASP A 139 6.49 -34.88 7.19
N LYS A 140 5.46 -34.37 6.50
CA LYS A 140 5.24 -34.58 5.06
C LYS A 140 5.59 -33.30 4.30
N LEU A 141 6.63 -33.36 3.47
CA LEU A 141 7.07 -32.25 2.62
C LEU A 141 6.41 -32.39 1.25
N LEU A 142 5.73 -31.34 0.80
CA LEU A 142 5.14 -31.23 -0.53
C LEU A 142 6.03 -30.31 -1.38
N VAL A 143 6.44 -30.77 -2.55
CA VAL A 143 7.31 -30.04 -3.48
C VAL A 143 6.53 -29.71 -4.74
N ASP A 144 6.36 -28.43 -5.04
CA ASP A 144 5.71 -27.95 -6.26
C ASP A 144 6.74 -27.31 -7.19
N PHE A 145 6.90 -27.87 -8.39
CA PHE A 145 7.77 -27.37 -9.47
C PHE A 145 6.93 -26.96 -10.69
N VAL A 146 5.87 -26.18 -10.45
CA VAL A 146 4.92 -25.76 -11.49
C VAL A 146 5.55 -24.66 -12.35
N THR A 147 5.70 -24.91 -13.66
CA THR A 147 6.21 -23.91 -14.60
C THR A 147 5.12 -22.87 -14.95
N LYS A 148 5.19 -21.69 -14.34
CA LYS A 148 4.27 -20.59 -14.67
C LYS A 148 4.79 -19.77 -15.85
N THR A 149 4.27 -20.04 -17.04
CA THR A 149 4.55 -19.22 -18.23
C THR A 149 3.72 -17.93 -18.16
N THR A 150 4.36 -16.78 -17.92
CA THR A 150 3.68 -15.48 -17.99
C THR A 150 4.11 -14.72 -19.25
N ARG A 151 3.14 -14.21 -20.02
CA ARG A 151 3.42 -13.37 -21.19
C ARG A 151 3.40 -11.92 -20.74
N ARG A 152 4.57 -11.29 -20.70
CA ARG A 152 4.72 -9.84 -20.47
C ARG A 152 5.21 -9.19 -21.76
N VAL A 153 4.84 -7.94 -21.96
CA VAL A 153 5.32 -7.15 -23.10
C VAL A 153 6.83 -6.95 -22.97
N SER A 154 7.59 -7.31 -23.99
CA SER A 154 9.05 -7.14 -23.99
C SER A 154 9.40 -5.66 -24.16
N SER A 155 9.94 -5.05 -23.10
CA SER A 155 10.39 -3.67 -23.11
C SER A 155 11.60 -3.49 -24.04
N GLU A 156 12.44 -4.51 -24.22
CA GLU A 156 13.59 -4.48 -25.11
C GLU A 156 13.17 -4.48 -26.58
N TYR A 157 12.17 -5.29 -26.94
CA TYR A 157 11.58 -5.28 -28.28
C TYR A 157 10.93 -3.94 -28.58
N LEU A 158 10.13 -3.41 -27.65
CA LEU A 158 9.49 -2.10 -27.81
C LEU A 158 10.50 -0.96 -27.95
N LYS A 159 11.59 -0.97 -27.18
CA LYS A 159 12.66 0.04 -27.31
C LYS A 159 13.36 0.02 -28.68
N LYS A 160 13.46 -1.15 -29.31
CA LYS A 160 14.12 -1.33 -30.61
C LYS A 160 13.20 -0.98 -31.78
N GLU A 161 12.00 -1.55 -31.79
CA GLU A 161 11.08 -1.45 -32.94
C GLU A 161 10.16 -0.22 -32.85
N HIS A 162 9.75 0.18 -31.64
CA HIS A 162 8.81 1.29 -31.43
C HIS A 162 9.18 2.20 -30.25
N PRO A 163 10.26 3.00 -30.38
CA PRO A 163 10.73 3.88 -29.31
C PRO A 163 9.71 4.93 -28.88
N SER A 164 8.89 5.44 -29.82
CA SER A 164 7.84 6.42 -29.54
C SER A 164 6.77 5.86 -28.61
N ILE A 165 6.25 4.68 -28.92
CA ILE A 165 5.25 3.98 -28.10
C ILE A 165 5.81 3.67 -26.71
N TYR A 166 7.09 3.33 -26.61
CA TYR A 166 7.75 3.10 -25.32
C TYR A 166 7.76 4.36 -24.46
N GLN A 167 8.13 5.52 -25.02
CA GLN A 167 8.15 6.79 -24.29
C GLN A 167 6.75 7.22 -23.86
N ASP A 168 5.75 7.08 -24.73
CA ASP A 168 4.36 7.43 -24.41
C ASP A 168 3.75 6.51 -23.35
N ALA A 169 4.19 5.26 -23.27
CA ALA A 169 3.74 4.28 -22.28
C ALA A 169 4.42 4.43 -20.91
N LEU A 170 5.51 5.21 -20.80
CA LEU A 170 6.20 5.44 -19.54
C LEU A 170 5.34 6.35 -18.63
N LYS A 171 4.67 5.72 -17.66
CA LYS A 171 4.03 6.45 -16.57
C LYS A 171 5.10 6.80 -15.52
N PRO A 172 5.31 8.09 -15.20
CA PRO A 172 6.18 8.45 -14.10
C PRO A 172 5.61 7.88 -12.80
N SER A 173 6.42 7.10 -12.09
CA SER A 173 6.10 6.60 -10.76
C SER A 173 6.95 7.38 -9.76
N GLU A 174 6.29 8.24 -8.99
CA GLU A 174 6.94 9.03 -7.95
C GLU A 174 6.86 8.28 -6.62
N SER A 175 8.01 8.05 -5.98
CA SER A 175 8.06 7.46 -4.64
C SER A 175 8.74 8.41 -3.67
N ARG A 176 7.98 8.93 -2.70
CA ARG A 176 8.46 9.85 -1.67
C ARG A 176 8.84 9.08 -0.40
N LYS A 177 10.04 8.50 -0.39
CA LYS A 177 10.58 7.78 0.78
C LYS A 177 11.64 8.61 1.49
N VAL A 178 11.57 8.64 2.83
CA VAL A 178 12.58 9.30 3.66
C VAL A 178 13.80 8.40 3.81
N LYS A 179 14.97 8.87 3.37
CA LYS A 179 16.27 8.21 3.57
C LYS A 179 17.09 8.99 4.60
N VAL A 180 17.66 8.32 5.60
CA VAL A 180 18.46 8.97 6.64
C VAL A 180 19.83 8.30 6.69
N SER A 181 20.88 9.06 6.37
CA SER A 181 22.27 8.63 6.50
C SER A 181 22.94 9.38 7.65
N ILE A 182 23.63 8.65 8.52
CA ILE A 182 24.47 9.22 9.57
C ILE A 182 25.85 9.46 8.97
N GLN A 183 26.30 10.71 8.89
CA GLN A 183 27.66 11.08 8.52
C GLN A 183 28.44 11.49 9.78
N PRO A 184 29.70 11.04 9.95
CA PRO A 184 30.56 11.57 11.00
C PRO A 184 30.90 13.04 10.70
N VAL A 185 30.98 13.86 11.75
CA VAL A 185 31.39 15.28 11.70
C VAL A 185 32.90 15.38 11.53
#